data_AF-A0A1M7YE83-F1
#
_entry.id   AF-A0A1M7YE83-F1
#
_cell.length_a   1.000
_cell.length_b   1.000
_cell.length_c   1.000
_cell.angle_alpha   90.00
_cell.angle_beta   90.00
_cell.angle_gamma   90.00
#
_symmetry.space_group_name_H-M   'P 1'
#
loop_
_entity.id
_entity.type
_entity.pdbx_description
1 polymer ?
#
loop_
_entity_poly.entity_id
_entity_poly.type
_entity_poly.pdbx_seq_one_letter_code
_entity_poly.pdbx_strand_id
1 'polypeptide(L)' 'MEAKGNKLYKSRYSNPVNVGECSKLRYFYIEKKRQELHKLLNFYGGSVNHTEILELAREFDDAFIELYQSK' A
#
# COMPACT_ATOMS: atom_id res chain seq x y z
N MET A 1 50.14 -7.64 9.35
CA MET A 1 49.09 -8.68 9.23
C MET A 1 47.78 -7.99 8.86
N GLU A 2 47.35 -8.20 7.63
CA GLU A 2 46.04 -7.76 7.13
C GLU A 2 44.92 -8.66 7.68
N ALA A 3 43.83 -8.05 8.15
CA ALA A 3 42.49 -8.63 8.20
C ALA A 3 41.49 -7.47 8.30
N LYS A 4 41.09 -6.86 7.17
CA LYS A 4 39.96 -7.25 6.33
C LYS A 4 38.60 -7.10 7.01
N GLY A 5 37.85 -6.11 6.53
CA GLY A 5 36.41 -6.25 6.32
C GLY A 5 35.52 -5.63 7.38
N ASN A 6 35.51 -4.30 7.47
CA ASN A 6 34.37 -3.58 8.02
C ASN A 6 33.16 -3.83 7.08
N LYS A 7 32.46 -4.94 7.27
CA LYS A 7 31.22 -5.26 6.56
C LYS A 7 30.13 -4.33 7.10
N LEU A 8 30.12 -3.11 6.55
CA LEU A 8 28.91 -2.29 6.48
C LEU A 8 27.81 -3.20 5.95
N TYR A 9 26.89 -3.61 6.82
CA TYR A 9 25.67 -4.30 6.44
C TYR A 9 24.93 -3.38 5.49
N LYS A 10 25.14 -3.57 4.18
CA LYS A 10 24.31 -2.95 3.15
C LYS A 10 22.91 -3.45 3.42
N SER A 11 22.07 -2.56 3.97
CA SER A 11 20.65 -2.78 4.12
C SER A 11 20.12 -3.37 2.82
N ARG A 12 19.63 -4.61 2.88
CA ARG A 12 18.96 -5.28 1.74
C ARG A 12 17.59 -4.67 1.44
N TYR A 13 17.21 -3.63 2.18
CA TYR A 13 16.06 -2.80 1.89
C TYR A 13 16.52 -1.60 1.07
N SER A 14 16.89 -1.88 -0.18
CA SER A 14 16.84 -0.87 -1.23
C SER A 14 15.41 -0.33 -1.28
N ASN A 15 15.26 1.00 -1.24
CA ASN A 15 14.00 1.72 -1.43
C ASN A 15 13.11 1.00 -2.47
N PRO A 16 11.79 0.89 -2.21
CA PRO A 16 10.92 0.07 -3.04
C PRO A 16 11.06 0.51 -4.49
N VAL A 17 11.51 -0.47 -5.28
CA VAL A 17 11.58 -0.51 -6.73
C VAL A 17 10.35 0.18 -7.29
N ASN A 18 10.54 1.11 -8.22
CA ASN A 18 9.48 1.71 -9.02
C ASN A 18 8.49 0.62 -9.44
N VAL A 19 7.32 0.58 -8.78
CA VAL A 19 6.35 -0.51 -8.89
C VAL A 19 5.54 -0.31 -10.17
N GLY A 20 6.22 -0.48 -11.29
CA GLY A 20 5.58 -0.58 -12.60
C GLY A 20 4.79 -1.87 -12.69
N GLU A 21 3.49 -1.73 -12.94
CA GLU A 21 2.63 -2.67 -13.68
C GLU A 21 2.63 -4.15 -13.26
N CYS A 22 2.81 -4.48 -11.98
CA CYS A 22 2.51 -5.83 -11.50
C CYS A 22 1.08 -5.90 -10.95
N SER A 23 0.18 -6.62 -11.63
CA SER A 23 -1.19 -6.87 -11.17
C SER A 23 -1.26 -7.47 -9.76
N LYS A 24 -0.26 -8.28 -9.36
CA LYS A 24 -0.13 -8.79 -7.99
C LYS A 24 0.16 -7.68 -6.97
N LEU A 25 0.94 -6.66 -7.34
CA LEU A 25 1.20 -5.49 -6.49
C LEU A 25 -0.01 -4.56 -6.40
N ARG A 26 -0.84 -4.50 -7.46
CA ARG A 26 -2.15 -3.81 -7.42
C ARG A 26 -3.10 -4.45 -6.40
N TYR A 27 -3.16 -5.78 -6.33
CA TYR A 27 -3.96 -6.46 -5.30
C TYR A 27 -3.51 -6.10 -3.87
N PHE A 28 -2.20 -6.08 -3.60
CA PHE A 28 -1.69 -5.67 -2.29
C PHE A 28 -2.02 -4.21 -1.96
N TYR A 29 -2.01 -3.33 -2.96
CA TYR A 29 -2.43 -1.94 -2.79
C TYR A 29 -3.92 -1.82 -2.42
N ILE A 30 -4.80 -2.53 -3.13
CA ILE A 30 -6.25 -2.58 -2.85
C ILE A 30 -6.51 -3.12 -1.43
N GLU A 31 -5.85 -4.22 -1.06
CA GLU A 31 -6.01 -4.83 0.26
C GLU A 31 -5.53 -3.89 1.38
N LYS A 32 -4.43 -3.16 1.16
CA LYS A 32 -3.96 -2.13 2.08
C LYS A 32 -5.01 -1.03 2.27
N LYS A 33 -5.59 -0.51 1.18
CA LYS A 33 -6.64 0.52 1.22
C LYS A 33 -7.89 0.04 1.95
N ARG A 34 -8.30 -1.21 1.75
CA ARG A 34 -9.40 -1.86 2.49
C ARG A 34 -9.16 -1.86 4.00
N GLN A 35 -7.94 -2.20 4.43
CA GLN A 35 -7.57 -2.22 5.85
C GLN A 35 -7.53 -0.82 6.46
N GLU A 36 -7.04 0.18 5.72
CA GLU A 36 -7.05 1.59 6.15
C GLU A 36 -8.49 2.10 6.32
N LEU A 37 -9.39 1.78 5.38
CA LEU A 37 -10.80 2.15 5.46
C LEU A 37 -11.48 1.53 6.68
N HIS A 38 -11.24 0.25 6.94
CA HIS A 38 -11.76 -0.44 8.12
C HIS A 38 -11.26 0.19 9.43
N LYS A 39 -10.00 0.64 9.49
CA LYS A 39 -9.45 1.35 10.65
C LYS A 39 -10.14 2.70 10.86
N LEU A 40 -10.32 3.48 9.79
CA LEU A 40 -10.99 4.78 9.87
C LEU A 40 -12.45 4.63 10.28
N LEU A 41 -13.18 3.66 9.71
CA LEU A 41 -14.55 3.37 10.10
C LEU A 41 -14.63 3.02 11.58
N ASN A 42 -13.73 2.19 12.10
CA ASN A 42 -13.69 1.88 13.53
C ASN A 42 -13.35 3.10 14.39
N PHE A 43 -12.41 3.94 13.95
CA PHE A 43 -12.04 5.16 14.65
C PHE A 43 -13.21 6.14 14.76
N TYR A 44 -13.97 6.31 13.68
CA TYR A 44 -15.14 7.17 13.62
C TYR A 44 -16.44 6.50 14.10
N GLY A 45 -16.36 5.33 14.76
CA GLY A 45 -17.53 4.64 15.31
C GLY A 45 -18.55 4.18 14.27
N GLY A 46 -18.10 3.87 13.05
CA GLY A 46 -18.94 3.49 11.92
C GLY A 46 -19.54 4.67 11.15
N SER A 47 -19.22 5.91 11.52
CA SER A 47 -19.64 7.09 10.77
C SER A 47 -18.94 7.15 9.41
N VAL A 48 -19.72 7.32 8.34
CA VAL A 48 -19.24 7.43 6.94
C VAL A 48 -19.22 8.87 6.43
N ASN A 49 -19.54 9.84 7.29
CA ASN A 49 -19.70 11.25 6.90
C ASN A 49 -18.38 12.03 6.92
N HIS A 50 -17.27 11.38 7.25
CA HIS A 50 -15.96 12.02 7.31
C HIS A 50 -15.32 12.02 5.92
N THR A 51 -14.84 13.20 5.49
CA THR A 51 -14.21 13.38 4.19
C THR A 51 -13.07 12.38 3.95
N GLU A 52 -12.27 12.08 4.97
CA GLU A 52 -11.17 11.11 4.90
C GLU A 52 -11.64 9.69 4.52
N ILE A 53 -12.81 9.26 5.03
CA ILE A 53 -13.39 7.96 4.68
C ILE A 53 -13.85 7.98 3.22
N LEU A 54 -14.47 9.08 2.78
CA LEU A 54 -14.97 9.20 1.41
C LEU A 54 -13.83 9.25 0.39
N GLU A 55 -12.76 9.97 0.68
CA GLU A 55 -11.56 10.02 -0.18
C GLU A 55 -10.89 8.66 -0.27
N LEU A 56 -10.71 7.99 0.87
CA LEU A 56 -10.08 6.67 0.89
C LEU A 56 -10.94 5.59 0.21
N ALA A 57 -12.28 5.68 0.34
CA ALA A 57 -13.21 4.81 -0.36
C ALA A 57 -13.11 5.00 -1.88
N ARG A 58 -12.99 6.25 -2.36
CA ARG A 58 -12.79 6.53 -3.79
C ARG A 58 -11.48 5.94 -4.30
N GLU A 59 -10.38 6.12 -3.57
CA GLU A 59 -9.09 5.52 -3.97
C GLU A 59 -9.13 3.99 -4.01
N PHE A 60 -9.89 3.37 -3.09
CA PHE A 60 -10.12 1.93 -3.11
C PHE A 60 -10.92 1.50 -4.34
N ASP A 61 -12.03 2.19 -4.62
CA ASP A 61 -12.89 1.90 -5.77
C ASP A 61 -12.16 2.08 -7.10
N ASP A 62 -11.39 3.16 -7.25
CA ASP A 62 -10.58 3.43 -8.46
C ASP A 62 -9.56 2.30 -8.68
N ALA A 63 -8.81 1.93 -7.64
CA ALA A 63 -7.84 0.85 -7.73
C ALA A 63 -8.49 -0.51 -8.04
N PHE A 64 -9.69 -0.75 -7.51
CA PHE A 64 -10.45 -1.96 -7.78
C PHE A 64 -10.96 -1.99 -9.23
N ILE A 65 -11.50 -0.88 -9.73
CA ILE A 65 -11.94 -0.73 -11.13
C ILE A 65 -10.77 -0.95 -12.09
N GLU A 66 -9.62 -0.33 -11.83
CA GLU A 66 -8.40 -0.50 -12.63
C GLU A 66 -7.95 -1.97 -12.69
N LEU A 67 -8.07 -2.72 -11.59
CA LEU A 67 -7.75 -4.15 -11.58
C LEU A 67 -8.73 -4.96 -12.44
N TYR A 68 -10.02 -4.62 -12.41
CA TYR A 68 -11.06 -5.33 -13.16
C TYR A 68 -11.00 -5.02 -14.66
N GLN A 69 -10.72 -3.78 -15.05
CA GLN A 69 -10.58 -3.34 -16.44
C GLN A 69 -9.24 -3.77 -17.07
N SER A 70 -8.25 -4.15 -16.26
CA SER A 70 -6.95 -4.66 -16.72
C SER A 70 -6.99 -6.13 -17.18
N LYS A 71 -8.16 -6.78 -17.21
CA LYS A 71 -8.36 -8.16 -17.70
C LYS A 71 -8.82 -8.18 -19.15
#